data_AF-A0A662WA84-F1
#
_entry.id   AF-A0A662WA84-F1
#
_cell.length_a   1.000
_cell.length_b   1.000
_cell.length_c   1.000
_cell.angle_alpha   90.00
_cell.angle_beta   90.00
_cell.angle_gamma   90.00
#
_symmetry.space_group_name_H-M   'P 1'
#
loop_
_entity.id
_entity.type
_entity.pdbx_description
1 polymer ?
#
loop_
_entity_poly.entity_id
_entity_poly.type
_entity_poly.pdbx_seq_one_letter_code
_entity_poly.pdbx_strand_id
1 'polypeptide(L)'
;MPRYPGFGPWSHLPPWERPGWRFGRGRGRGWCWWYYYAGMPNVPDVPSMPGMSKEEEIRLLEEEAAFLEERLREIRRRLDELKR
;
A
#
# COMPACT_ATOMS: atom_id res chain seq x y z
N MET A 1 -33.90 8.24 -0.48
CA MET A 1 -32.64 8.76 0.09
C MET A 1 -31.95 9.61 -0.95
N PRO A 2 -31.48 10.83 -0.62
CA PRO A 2 -30.72 11.65 -1.56
C PRO A 2 -29.47 10.88 -2.00
N ARG A 3 -29.25 10.76 -3.31
CA ARG A 3 -28.05 10.14 -3.88
C ARG A 3 -26.99 11.21 -4.02
N TYR A 4 -25.82 10.98 -3.43
CA TYR A 4 -24.66 11.84 -3.60
C TYR A 4 -23.99 11.55 -4.96
N PRO A 5 -23.37 12.55 -5.60
CA PRO A 5 -22.78 12.41 -6.93
C PRO A 5 -21.88 11.17 -7.11
N GLY A 6 -22.02 10.49 -8.25
CA GLY A 6 -21.25 9.30 -8.63
C GLY A 6 -22.09 8.03 -8.84
N PHE A 7 -21.77 7.24 -9.87
CA PHE A 7 -22.49 6.02 -10.27
C PHE A 7 -21.88 4.75 -9.64
N GLY A 8 -21.68 4.78 -8.32
CA GLY A 8 -21.07 3.68 -7.59
C GLY A 8 -22.03 2.99 -6.61
N PRO A 9 -21.67 1.77 -6.14
CA PRO A 9 -22.45 1.03 -5.13
C PRO A 9 -22.60 1.81 -3.81
N TRP A 10 -21.74 2.81 -3.58
CA TRP A 10 -21.72 3.67 -2.39
C TRP A 10 -22.35 5.05 -2.62
N SER A 11 -23.15 5.23 -3.68
CA SER A 11 -23.80 6.51 -4.03
C SER A 11 -24.80 7.01 -2.99
N HIS A 12 -25.30 6.10 -2.15
CA HIS A 12 -26.16 6.40 -1.02
C HIS A 12 -25.42 7.02 0.17
N LEU A 13 -24.09 6.88 0.23
CA LEU A 13 -23.26 7.48 1.27
C LEU A 13 -22.70 8.84 0.81
N PRO A 14 -22.56 9.81 1.73
CA PRO A 14 -21.83 11.02 1.44
C PRO A 14 -20.39 10.69 1.06
N PRO A 15 -19.75 11.47 0.17
CA PRO A 15 -18.43 11.15 -0.37
C PRO A 15 -17.36 10.81 0.68
N TRP A 16 -17.37 11.49 1.84
CA TRP A 16 -16.38 11.29 2.91
C TRP A 16 -16.53 9.98 3.69
N GLU A 17 -17.71 9.37 3.69
CA GLU A 17 -17.94 8.06 4.30
C GLU A 17 -17.66 6.90 3.33
N ARG A 18 -17.43 7.21 2.05
CA ARG A 18 -17.19 6.18 1.04
C ARG A 18 -15.85 5.48 1.30
N PRO A 19 -15.77 4.16 1.08
CA PRO A 19 -14.51 3.42 1.22
C PRO A 19 -13.37 4.02 0.37
N GLY A 20 -13.69 4.57 -0.81
CA GLY A 20 -12.73 5.26 -1.66
C GLY A 20 -12.10 6.50 -1.03
N TRP A 21 -12.83 7.22 -0.16
CA TRP A 21 -12.34 8.40 0.55
C TRP A 21 -11.54 8.04 1.80
N ARG A 22 -11.99 7.02 2.54
CA ARG A 22 -11.33 6.55 3.78
C ARG A 22 -10.09 5.70 3.52
N PHE A 23 -10.11 4.87 2.46
CA PHE A 23 -9.10 3.82 2.21
C PHE A 23 -8.60 3.77 0.77
N GLY A 24 -9.17 4.56 -0.15
CA GLY A 24 -8.94 4.38 -1.58
C GLY A 24 -7.67 5.03 -2.12
N ARG A 25 -7.00 4.29 -3.00
CA ARG A 25 -6.07 4.75 -4.05
C ARG A 25 -6.82 5.17 -5.34
N GLY A 26 -8.00 5.78 -5.23
CA GLY A 26 -8.78 6.21 -6.40
C GLY A 26 -8.63 7.72 -6.64
N ARG A 27 -7.92 8.11 -7.72
CA ARG A 27 -7.74 9.50 -8.21
C ARG A 27 -7.61 10.60 -7.14
N GLY A 28 -6.84 10.33 -6.08
CA GLY A 28 -6.40 11.37 -5.15
C GLY A 28 -6.46 10.96 -3.68
N ARG A 29 -5.54 10.07 -3.29
CA ARG A 29 -4.96 9.98 -1.93
C ARG A 29 -6.00 10.12 -0.80
N GLY A 30 -6.67 9.02 -0.45
CA GLY A 30 -7.62 8.97 0.66
C GLY A 30 -7.08 9.60 1.94
N TRP A 31 -8.00 10.01 2.84
CA TRP A 31 -7.70 10.78 4.04
C TRP A 31 -6.52 10.23 4.86
N CYS A 32 -6.42 8.91 4.97
CA CYS A 32 -5.31 8.23 5.64
C CYS A 32 -3.93 8.57 5.06
N TRP A 33 -3.82 8.75 3.74
CA TRP A 33 -2.60 9.19 3.07
C TRP A 33 -2.40 10.70 3.16
N TRP A 34 -3.47 11.49 3.15
CA TRP A 34 -3.37 12.94 3.31
C TRP A 34 -2.89 13.32 4.71
N TYR A 35 -3.40 12.64 5.75
CA TYR A 35 -2.96 12.79 7.14
C TYR A 35 -1.49 12.39 7.34
N TYR A 36 -1.02 11.43 6.55
CA TYR A 36 0.37 10.98 6.57
C TYR A 36 1.33 11.94 5.86
N TYR A 37 0.87 12.61 4.79
CA TYR A 37 1.71 13.49 3.96
C TYR A 37 1.62 14.98 4.29
N ALA A 38 0.50 15.46 4.84
CA ALA A 38 0.19 16.88 4.90
C ALA A 38 0.53 17.57 6.23
N GLY A 39 1.39 16.98 7.06
CA GLY A 39 1.88 17.66 8.27
C GLY A 39 0.79 17.87 9.30
N MET A 40 0.52 16.84 10.08
CA MET A 40 -0.14 17.02 11.37
C MET A 40 0.73 17.94 12.24
N PRO A 41 0.22 19.08 12.75
CA PRO A 41 1.00 19.99 13.59
C PRO A 41 1.28 19.46 15.01
N ASN A 42 0.90 18.22 15.33
CA ASN A 42 1.02 17.60 16.66
C ASN A 42 1.20 16.06 16.60
N VAL A 43 1.79 15.51 15.54
CA VAL A 43 2.48 14.21 15.71
C VAL A 43 3.86 14.52 16.27
N PRO A 44 4.35 13.82 17.30
CA PRO A 44 5.76 13.83 17.62
C PRO A 44 6.50 13.55 16.32
N ASP A 45 7.50 14.38 15.98
CA ASP A 45 8.40 14.17 14.86
C ASP A 45 8.73 12.68 14.82
N VAL A 46 8.09 11.95 13.89
CA VAL A 46 8.48 10.57 13.63
C VAL A 46 9.88 10.75 13.10
N PRO A 47 10.92 10.22 13.77
CA PRO A 47 12.28 10.45 13.34
C PRO A 47 12.32 10.10 11.86
N SER A 48 12.57 11.10 11.01
CA SER A 48 12.83 10.85 9.60
C SER A 48 13.92 9.80 9.63
N MET A 49 13.59 8.55 9.26
CA MET A 49 14.56 7.48 9.26
C MET A 49 15.77 8.02 8.49
N PRO A 50 17.00 7.89 9.04
CA PRO A 50 18.17 8.28 8.30
C PRO A 50 18.09 7.56 6.95
N GLY A 51 18.08 8.36 5.86
CA GLY A 51 17.96 7.81 4.52
C GLY A 51 19.05 6.76 4.35
N MET A 52 18.63 5.51 4.18
CA MET A 52 19.53 4.39 3.91
C MET A 52 20.48 4.81 2.78
N SER A 53 21.78 4.54 2.95
CA SER A 53 22.72 4.85 1.87
C SER A 53 22.38 4.00 0.64
N LYS A 54 22.65 4.50 -0.55
CA LYS A 54 22.34 3.77 -1.80
C LYS A 54 22.97 2.38 -1.83
N GLU A 55 24.14 2.24 -1.22
CA GLU A 55 24.89 0.97 -1.15
C GLU A 55 24.20 -0.03 -0.22
N GLU A 56 23.69 0.42 0.93
CA GLU A 56 22.92 -0.42 1.85
C GLU A 56 21.57 -0.82 1.26
N GLU A 57 20.92 0.10 0.52
CA GLU A 57 19.67 -0.19 -0.19
C GLU A 57 19.88 -1.26 -1.26
N ILE A 58 20.96 -1.17 -2.04
CA ILE A 58 21.32 -2.19 -3.03
C ILE A 58 21.55 -3.54 -2.36
N ARG A 59 22.32 -3.59 -1.26
CA ARG A 59 22.58 -4.86 -0.56
C ARG A 59 21.29 -5.49 -0.03
N LEU A 60 20.41 -4.68 0.55
CA LEU A 60 19.12 -5.15 1.06
C LEU A 60 18.26 -5.71 -0.08
N LEU A 61 18.20 -5.01 -1.21
CA LEU A 61 17.43 -5.45 -2.37
C LEU A 61 18.00 -6.73 -3.00
N GLU A 62 19.32 -6.90 -3.02
CA GLU A 62 19.96 -8.14 -3.49
C GLU A 62 19.64 -9.33 -2.57
N GLU A 63 19.71 -9.13 -1.26
CA GLU A 63 19.32 -10.15 -0.27
C GLU A 63 17.83 -10.52 -0.41
N GLU A 64 16.96 -9.53 -0.57
CA GLU A 64 15.52 -9.73 -0.78
C GLU A 64 15.24 -10.47 -2.10
N ALA A 65 15.93 -10.11 -3.18
CA ALA A 65 15.80 -10.78 -4.47
C ALA A 65 16.18 -12.27 -4.38
N ALA A 66 17.31 -12.59 -3.73
CA ALA A 66 17.75 -13.97 -3.55
C ALA A 66 16.74 -14.81 -2.75
N PHE A 67 16.19 -14.23 -1.68
CA PHE A 67 15.13 -14.88 -0.89
C PHE A 67 13.89 -15.14 -1.74
N LEU A 68 13.42 -14.16 -2.50
CA LEU A 68 12.23 -14.31 -3.34
C LEU A 68 12.41 -15.36 -4.44
N GLU A 69 13.61 -15.48 -5.01
CA GLU A 69 13.93 -16.53 -5.98
C GLU A 69 13.86 -17.95 -5.39
N GLU A 70 14.34 -18.13 -4.15
CA GLU A 70 14.20 -19.39 -3.44
C GLU A 70 12.72 -19.73 -3.19
N ARG A 71 11.94 -18.77 -2.71
CA ARG A 71 10.48 -18.94 -2.53
C ARG A 71 9.79 -19.31 -3.83
N LEU A 72 10.18 -18.68 -4.94
CA LEU A 72 9.63 -18.98 -6.26
C LEU A 72 9.96 -20.43 -6.68
N ARG A 73 11.17 -20.90 -6.43
CA ARG A 73 11.58 -22.29 -6.72
C ARG A 73 10.76 -23.30 -5.91
N GLU A 74 10.55 -23.05 -4.63
CA GLU A 74 9.71 -23.91 -3.78
C GLU A 74 8.27 -24.00 -4.31
N ILE A 75 7.69 -22.85 -4.66
CA ILE A 75 6.33 -22.78 -5.22
C ILE A 75 6.24 -23.57 -6.53
N ARG A 76 7.22 -23.40 -7.43
CA ARG A 76 7.28 -24.15 -8.69
C ARG A 76 7.35 -25.65 -8.44
N ARG A 77 8.21 -26.11 -7.51
CA ARG A 77 8.29 -27.53 -7.14
C ARG A 77 6.94 -28.07 -6.68
N ARG A 78 6.24 -27.35 -5.78
CA ARG A 78 4.90 -27.75 -5.30
C ARG A 78 3.86 -27.78 -6.41
N LEU A 79 3.94 -26.85 -7.36
CA LEU A 79 3.03 -26.85 -8.51
C LEU A 79 3.27 -28.05 -9.44
N ASP A 80 4.52 -28.42 -9.66
CA ASP A 80 4.87 -29.58 -10.49
C ASP A 80 4.44 -30.89 -9.83
N GLU A 81 4.58 -31.01 -8.51
CA GLU A 81 4.05 -32.13 -7.72
C GLU A 81 2.54 -32.27 -7.84
N LEU A 82 1.79 -31.16 -7.81
CA LEU A 82 0.33 -31.16 -7.87
C LEU A 82 -0.24 -31.34 -9.29
N LYS A 83 0.56 -31.10 -10.33
CA LYS A 83 0.13 -31.26 -11.73
C LYS A 83 0.42 -32.64 -12.30
N ARG A 84 1.19 -33.46 -11.59
CA ARG A 84 1.35 -34.90 -11.87
C ARG A 84 0.19 -35.69 -11.30
#